data_AF-A0A377XH28-F1
#
_entry.id   AF-A0A377XH28-F1
#
_cell.length_a   1.000
_cell.length_b   1.000
_cell.length_c   1.000
_cell.angle_alpha   90.00
_cell.angle_beta   90.00
_cell.angle_gamma   90.00
#
_symmetry.space_group_name_H-M   'P 1'
#
loop_
_entity.id
_entity.type
_entity.pdbx_description
1 polymer ?
#
loop_
_entity_poly.entity_id
_entity_poly.type
_entity_poly.pdbx_seq_one_letter_code
_entity_poly.pdbx_strand_id
1 'polypeptide(L)'
;MLKLVPDSQREAAYALGTPKWKMISAITLKASVSGIMTGILLAIARIAGETAPLLFTALSNQFWSTDMMQPIANLPVTIFKFAMSPFAEWQQLAWAGV
;
A
#
# COMPACT_ATOMS: atom_id res chain seq x y z
N MET A 1 10.38 -13.27 -2.88
CA MET A 1 10.82 -13.29 -1.47
C MET A 1 10.77 -14.68 -0.86
N LEU A 2 9.61 -15.35 -0.81
CA LEU A 2 9.54 -16.73 -0.29
C LEU A 2 10.42 -17.75 -1.06
N LYS A 3 10.57 -17.58 -2.39
CA LYS A 3 11.49 -18.39 -3.22
C LYS A 3 12.99 -18.11 -2.99
N LEU A 4 13.33 -17.03 -2.27
CA LEU A 4 14.73 -16.73 -1.92
C LEU A 4 15.16 -17.47 -0.64
N VAL A 5 14.22 -18.03 0.12
CA VAL A 5 14.55 -18.87 1.27
C VAL A 5 15.13 -20.18 0.74
N PRO A 6 16.36 -20.57 1.12
CA PRO A 6 16.99 -21.78 0.62
C PRO A 6 16.17 -23.02 0.91
N ASP A 7 16.09 -23.89 -0.09
CA ASP A 7 15.32 -25.15 0.00
C ASP A 7 15.86 -26.08 1.10
N SER A 8 17.16 -25.98 1.40
CA SER A 8 17.83 -26.71 2.49
C SER A 8 17.22 -26.45 3.87
N GLN A 9 16.69 -25.25 4.13
CA GLN A 9 16.02 -24.96 5.41
C GLN A 9 14.68 -25.70 5.54
N ARG A 10 14.00 -25.93 4.41
CA ARG A 10 12.74 -26.70 4.38
C ARG A 10 13.03 -28.19 4.52
N GLU A 11 14.05 -28.68 3.83
CA GLU A 11 14.49 -30.07 3.92
C GLU A 11 14.95 -30.44 5.34
N ALA A 12 15.74 -29.58 6.00
CA ALA A 12 16.12 -29.77 7.39
C ALA A 12 14.90 -29.79 8.34
N ALA A 13 13.91 -28.92 8.10
CA ALA A 13 12.68 -28.90 8.91
C ALA A 13 11.85 -30.18 8.75
N TYR A 14 11.78 -30.74 7.54
CA TYR A 14 11.14 -32.03 7.30
C TYR A 14 11.92 -33.19 7.89
N ALA A 15 13.26 -33.17 7.85
CA ALA A 15 14.11 -34.17 8.50
C ALA A 15 13.93 -34.20 10.03
N LEU A 16 13.62 -33.04 10.62
CA LEU A 16 13.25 -32.90 12.05
C LEU A 16 11.82 -33.37 12.36
N GLY A 17 11.05 -33.86 11.37
CA GLY A 17 9.66 -34.29 11.55
C GLY A 17 8.66 -33.14 11.75
N THR A 18 9.04 -31.92 11.38
CA THR A 18 8.21 -30.73 11.62
C THR A 18 7.01 -30.71 10.65
N PRO A 19 5.77 -30.51 11.13
CA PRO A 19 4.62 -30.39 10.24
C PRO A 19 4.71 -29.13 9.38
N LYS A 20 4.19 -29.21 8.15
CA LYS A 20 4.30 -28.16 7.11
C LYS A 20 3.86 -26.78 7.59
N TRP A 21 2.78 -26.69 8.37
CA TRP A 21 2.29 -25.39 8.89
C TRP A 21 3.30 -24.70 9.80
N LYS A 22 4.02 -25.47 10.63
CA LYS A 22 5.03 -24.95 11.56
C LYS A 22 6.32 -24.58 10.83
N MET A 23 6.71 -25.34 9.79
CA MET A 23 7.80 -24.95 8.90
C MET A 23 7.50 -23.61 8.21
N ILE A 24 6.28 -23.44 7.66
CA ILE A 24 5.90 -22.19 6.98
C ILE A 24 5.94 -21.01 7.94
N SER A 25 5.30 -21.12 9.11
CA SER A 25 5.19 -19.97 10.03
C SER A 25 6.48 -19.64 10.77
N ALA A 26 7.21 -20.63 11.27
CA ALA A 26 8.37 -20.39 12.12
C ALA A 26 9.68 -20.18 11.34
N ILE A 27 9.79 -20.76 10.14
CA ILE A 27 11.04 -20.76 9.37
C ILE A 27 10.87 -19.88 8.13
N THR A 28 10.00 -20.28 7.19
CA THR A 28 9.93 -19.64 5.87
C THR A 28 9.38 -18.21 5.96
N LEU A 29 8.32 -18.00 6.74
CA LEU A 29 7.74 -16.66 6.96
C LEU A 29 8.76 -15.76 7.67
N LYS A 30 9.36 -16.24 8.77
CA LYS A 30 10.35 -15.50 9.55
C LYS A 30 11.58 -15.10 8.71
N ALA A 31 12.08 -16.01 7.89
CA ALA A 31 13.22 -15.76 7.00
C ALA A 31 12.92 -14.76 5.88
N SER A 32 11.65 -14.60 5.49
CA SER A 32 11.23 -13.72 4.39
C SER A 32 10.62 -12.38 4.83
N VAL A 33 10.52 -12.11 6.14
CA VAL A 33 9.93 -10.88 6.71
C VAL A 33 10.56 -9.62 6.11
N SER A 34 11.88 -9.56 5.99
CA SER A 34 12.57 -8.37 5.44
C SER A 34 12.05 -8.01 4.05
N GLY A 35 11.95 -9.00 3.14
CA GLY A 35 11.42 -8.77 1.79
C GLY A 35 9.92 -8.48 1.75
N ILE A 36 9.15 -9.04 2.69
CA ILE A 36 7.72 -8.73 2.82
C ILE A 36 7.53 -7.27 3.25
N MET A 37 8.31 -6.80 4.23
CA MET A 37 8.26 -5.41 4.69
C MET A 37 8.59 -4.42 3.57
N THR A 38 9.61 -4.70 2.77
CA THR A 38 9.92 -3.89 1.59
C THR A 38 8.75 -3.90 0.58
N GLY A 39 8.15 -5.06 0.33
CA GLY A 39 6.98 -5.18 -0.55
C GLY A 39 5.78 -4.36 -0.06
N ILE A 40 5.51 -4.38 1.25
CA ILE A 40 4.45 -3.58 1.87
C ILE A 40 4.74 -2.08 1.70
N LEU A 41 5.98 -1.65 1.96
CA LEU A 41 6.37 -0.25 1.81
C LEU A 41 6.16 0.24 0.37
N LEU A 42 6.58 -0.57 -0.61
CA LEU A 42 6.40 -0.26 -2.03
C LEU A 42 4.92 -0.25 -2.44
N ALA A 43 4.10 -1.16 -1.89
CA ALA A 43 2.67 -1.18 -2.15
C ALA A 43 1.97 0.07 -1.60
N ILE A 44 2.31 0.49 -0.38
CA ILE A 44 1.78 1.73 0.22
C ILE A 44 2.20 2.94 -0.61
N ALA A 45 3.48 3.05 -0.97
CA ALA A 45 3.98 4.15 -1.80
C ALA A 45 3.24 4.24 -3.14
N ARG A 46 2.90 3.08 -3.72
CA ARG A 46 2.16 3.02 -4.99
C ARG A 46 0.70 3.42 -4.84
N ILE A 47 -0.01 2.87 -3.85
CA ILE A 47 -1.42 3.20 -3.59
C ILE A 47 -1.59 4.68 -3.24
N ALA A 48 -0.65 5.26 -2.47
CA ALA A 48 -0.68 6.68 -2.13
C ALA A 48 -0.57 7.60 -3.37
N GLY A 49 0.05 7.12 -4.45
CA GLY A 49 0.20 7.86 -5.71
C GLY A 49 -0.85 7.55 -6.77
N GLU A 50 -1.75 6.58 -6.57
CA GLU A 50 -2.76 6.20 -7.57
C GLU A 50 -4.00 7.12 -7.48
N THR A 51 -4.07 8.09 -8.39
CA THR A 51 -5.20 9.02 -8.55
C THR A 51 -6.41 8.41 -9.27
N ALA A 52 -6.19 7.46 -10.18
CA ALA A 52 -7.25 6.91 -11.04
C ALA A 52 -8.32 6.11 -10.26
N PRO A 53 -7.99 5.17 -9.36
CA PRO A 53 -9.01 4.41 -8.64
C PRO A 53 -9.88 5.32 -7.76
N LEU A 54 -9.27 6.32 -7.12
CA LEU A 54 -9.94 7.27 -6.24
C LEU A 54 -10.90 8.20 -6.99
N LEU A 55 -10.59 8.55 -8.24
CA LEU A 55 -11.52 9.31 -9.09
C LEU A 55 -12.79 8.50 -9.42
N PHE A 56 -12.66 7.19 -9.62
CA PHE A 56 -13.78 6.31 -9.98
C PHE A 56 -14.58 5.82 -8.77
N THR A 57 -13.99 5.72 -7.58
CA THR A 57 -14.69 5.22 -6.38
C THR A 57 -15.20 6.32 -5.46
N ALA A 58 -14.50 7.44 -5.36
CA ALA A 58 -14.87 8.54 -4.45
C ALA A 58 -15.48 9.76 -5.17
N LEU A 59 -15.76 9.67 -6.47
CA LEU A 59 -16.52 10.67 -7.26
C LEU A 59 -16.04 12.12 -7.07
N SER A 60 -14.78 12.33 -6.70
CA SER A 60 -14.21 13.64 -6.45
C SER A 60 -14.87 14.42 -5.31
N ASN A 61 -15.36 13.74 -4.27
CA ASN A 61 -15.90 14.39 -3.08
C ASN A 61 -14.79 15.15 -2.33
N GLN A 62 -15.08 16.37 -1.86
CA GLN A 62 -14.15 17.22 -1.11
C GLN A 62 -14.38 17.16 0.41
N PHE A 63 -15.43 16.49 0.85
CA PHE A 63 -15.80 16.40 2.25
C PHE A 63 -15.30 15.09 2.88
N TRP A 64 -14.83 15.20 4.12
CA TRP A 64 -14.48 14.04 4.94
C TRP A 64 -15.76 13.36 5.42
N SER A 65 -15.91 12.07 5.14
CA SER A 65 -17.03 11.25 5.61
C SER A 65 -16.49 10.07 6.41
N THR A 66 -17.15 9.75 7.51
CA THR A 66 -16.83 8.56 8.34
C THR A 66 -17.70 7.35 7.99
N ASP A 67 -18.63 7.51 7.04
CA ASP A 67 -19.49 6.43 6.55
C ASP A 67 -18.78 5.67 5.42
N MET A 68 -18.63 4.36 5.59
CA MET A 68 -17.91 3.47 4.66
C MET A 68 -18.62 3.31 3.31
N MET A 69 -19.90 3.71 3.22
CA MET A 69 -20.67 3.71 1.97
C MET A 69 -20.68 5.06 1.25
N GLN A 70 -20.07 6.09 1.83
CA GLN A 70 -20.05 7.43 1.25
C GLN A 70 -18.68 7.75 0.63
N PRO A 71 -18.64 8.52 -0.48
CA PRO A 71 -17.39 8.97 -1.07
C PRO A 71 -16.60 9.87 -0.10
N ILE A 72 -15.30 9.65 0.04
CA ILE A 72 -14.42 10.41 0.95
C ILE A 72 -13.43 11.30 0.18
N ALA A 73 -13.09 12.44 0.77
CA ALA A 73 -12.02 13.29 0.28
C ALA A 73 -10.67 12.58 0.26
N ASN A 74 -9.91 12.76 -0.83
CA ASN A 74 -8.56 12.23 -0.96
C ASN A 74 -7.60 13.34 -1.40
N LEU A 75 -6.38 13.30 -0.86
CA LEU A 75 -5.35 14.31 -1.11
C LEU A 75 -4.95 14.43 -2.59
N PRO A 76 -4.76 13.34 -3.34
CA PRO A 76 -4.31 13.45 -4.73
C PRO A 76 -5.33 14.15 -5.65
N VAL A 77 -6.63 13.87 -5.49
CA VAL A 77 -7.69 14.51 -6.28
C VAL A 77 -7.87 15.97 -5.89
N THR A 78 -7.70 16.31 -4.60
CA THR A 78 -7.75 17.72 -4.14
C THR A 78 -6.60 18.53 -4.72
N ILE A 79 -5.36 18.03 -4.69
CA ILE A 79 -4.20 18.68 -5.30
C ILE A 79 -4.42 18.87 -6.81
N PHE A 80 -4.92 17.84 -7.51
CA PHE A 80 -5.21 17.93 -8.94
C PHE A 80 -6.29 18.99 -9.26
N LYS A 81 -7.36 19.05 -8.47
CA LYS A 81 -8.40 20.08 -8.60
C LYS A 81 -7.86 21.49 -8.35
N PHE A 82 -7.00 21.64 -7.35
CA PHE A 82 -6.40 22.94 -7.03
C PHE A 82 -5.40 23.38 -8.10
N ALA A 83 -4.62 22.45 -8.67
CA ALA A 83 -3.68 22.71 -9.75
C ALA A 83 -4.36 23.08 -11.08
N MET A 84 -5.55 22.52 -11.37
CA MET A 84 -6.35 22.85 -12.56
C MET A 84 -7.27 24.07 -12.37
N SER A 85 -7.34 24.63 -11.15
CA SER A 85 -8.17 25.79 -10.86
C SER A 85 -7.63 27.05 -11.57
N PRO A 86 -8.49 27.93 -12.11
CA PRO A 86 -8.05 29.17 -12.77
C PRO A 86 -7.55 30.25 -11.79
N PHE A 87 -7.64 30.02 -10.47
CA PHE A 87 -7.18 30.96 -9.44
C PHE A 87 -5.73 30.69 -9.04
N ALA A 88 -4.85 31.68 -9.19
CA ALA A 88 -3.41 31.56 -8.92
C ALA A 88 -3.09 31.19 -7.46
N GLU A 89 -3.92 31.62 -6.50
CA GLU A 89 -3.78 31.30 -5.07
C GLU A 89 -4.00 29.80 -4.80
N TRP A 90 -4.98 29.19 -5.47
CA TRP A 90 -5.30 27.77 -5.35
C TRP A 90 -4.20 26.93 -6.00
N GLN A 91 -3.61 27.46 -7.07
CA GLN A 91 -2.46 26.85 -7.71
C GLN A 91 -1.25 26.86 -6.76
N GLN A 92 -0.96 27.97 -6.08
CA GLN A 92 0.12 28.04 -5.09
C GLN A 92 -0.05 27.03 -3.95
N LEU A 93 -1.27 26.85 -3.43
CA LEU A 93 -1.57 25.85 -2.40
C LEU A 93 -1.35 24.41 -2.91
N ALA A 94 -1.69 24.14 -4.18
CA ALA A 94 -1.40 22.84 -4.81
C ALA A 94 0.11 22.54 -4.89
N TRP A 95 0.94 23.55 -5.17
CA TRP A 95 2.40 23.42 -5.23
C TRP A 95 3.05 23.36 -3.83
N ALA A 96 2.43 23.97 -2.82
CA ALA A 96 2.91 23.95 -1.44
C ALA A 96 2.63 22.62 -0.70
N GLY A 97 1.77 21.76 -1.26
CA GLY A 97 1.42 20.46 -0.68
C GLY A 97 0.45 20.53 0.50
N VAL A 98 -0.14 21.71 0.77
CA VAL A 98 -1.17 21.99 1.79
C VAL A 98 -2.05 23.14 1.31
#